data_AF-A0A970FCV9-F1
#
_entry.id   AF-A0A970FCV9-F1
#
_cell.length_a   1.000
_cell.length_b   1.000
_cell.length_c   1.000
_cell.angle_alpha   90.00
_cell.angle_beta   90.00
_cell.angle_gamma   90.00
#
_symmetry.space_group_name_H-M   'P 1'
#
loop_
_entity.id
_entity.type
_entity.pdbx_description
1 polymer ?
#
loop_
_entity_poly.entity_id
_entity_poly.type
_entity_poly.pdbx_seq_one_letter_code
_entity_poly.pdbx_strand_id
1 'polypeptide(L)'
;PPGIALQNTWNLYTRIIQVHQVAKGEPVGYNQAYIAKRDSLIGVIPIGYSDGLGLAPENHSLRQYLRKTLIHLVHNPLQVSVDGISCPIVGKIAMGMCCIDLTDHPRAPDLYGAVVNIKARRTAVNRRIPKIYTINNKLVLIHWQERYWQPMSRDGLVYVKEISLRAAVEILKRRNLYGS
;
A
#
# COMPACT_ATOMS: atom_id res chain seq x y z
N PRO A 1 -0.21 34.12 2.01
CA PRO A 1 -1.39 33.27 2.29
C PRO A 1 -1.03 32.11 3.22
N PRO A 2 -1.76 31.90 4.34
CA PRO A 2 -1.60 30.68 5.13
C PRO A 2 -1.74 29.48 4.18
N GLY A 3 -0.70 28.64 4.13
CA GLY A 3 -0.61 27.54 3.18
C GLY A 3 -1.81 26.63 3.37
N ILE A 4 -2.60 26.45 2.32
CA ILE A 4 -3.75 25.53 2.32
C ILE A 4 -3.22 24.15 2.75
N ALA A 5 -3.70 23.66 3.89
CA ALA A 5 -3.33 22.35 4.40
C ALA A 5 -3.92 21.27 3.48
N LEU A 6 -3.10 20.72 2.59
CA LEU A 6 -3.51 19.66 1.68
C LEU A 6 -3.72 18.37 2.48
N GLN A 7 -4.93 17.83 2.40
CA GLN A 7 -5.25 16.54 3.00
C GLN A 7 -4.79 15.39 2.10
N ASN A 8 -4.32 14.29 2.70
CA ASN A 8 -4.05 13.08 1.94
C ASN A 8 -5.37 12.46 1.46
N THR A 9 -5.50 12.23 0.16
CA THR A 9 -6.79 11.87 -0.47
C THR A 9 -6.93 10.39 -0.79
N TRP A 10 -5.90 9.58 -0.54
CA TRP A 10 -5.90 8.16 -0.89
C TRP A 10 -4.90 7.39 -0.02
N ASN A 11 -5.13 6.09 0.12
CA ASN A 11 -4.25 5.15 0.79
C ASN A 11 -4.19 3.86 -0.04
N LEU A 12 -3.09 3.11 0.07
CA LEU A 12 -2.92 1.79 -0.52
C LEU A 12 -2.90 0.76 0.59
N TYR A 13 -3.77 -0.23 0.49
CA TYR A 13 -3.90 -1.27 1.50
C TYR A 13 -3.55 -2.64 0.92
N THR A 14 -2.97 -3.48 1.76
CA THR A 14 -2.81 -4.92 1.53
C THR A 14 -3.06 -5.67 2.85
N ARG A 15 -2.88 -6.98 2.87
CA ARG A 15 -3.00 -7.80 4.08
C ARG A 15 -1.77 -8.68 4.26
N ILE A 16 -1.46 -8.99 5.50
CA ILE A 16 -0.43 -9.98 5.83
C ILE A 16 -0.96 -11.36 5.46
N ILE A 17 -0.26 -12.06 4.56
CA ILE A 17 -0.68 -13.38 4.08
C ILE A 17 0.05 -14.52 4.79
N GLN A 18 1.18 -14.24 5.43
CA GLN A 18 1.95 -15.20 6.23
C GLN A 18 2.73 -14.46 7.31
N VAL A 19 2.99 -15.16 8.42
CA VAL A 19 3.83 -14.70 9.53
C VAL A 19 4.76 -15.85 9.91
N HIS A 20 6.06 -15.60 9.94
CA HIS A 20 7.09 -16.59 10.23
C HIS A 20 8.02 -16.11 11.34
N GLN A 21 8.35 -16.99 12.27
CA GLN A 21 9.50 -16.78 13.14
C GLN A 21 10.78 -17.11 12.37
N VAL A 22 11.77 -16.25 12.50
CA VAL A 22 13.06 -16.33 11.82
C VAL A 22 14.14 -16.18 12.88
N ALA A 23 15.02 -17.15 12.99
CA ALA A 23 16.11 -17.11 13.96
C ALA A 23 17.19 -16.12 13.52
N LYS A 24 17.92 -15.57 14.49
CA LYS A 24 19.11 -14.75 14.20
C LYS A 24 20.07 -15.51 13.26
N GLY A 25 20.51 -14.85 12.19
CA GLY A 25 21.42 -15.41 11.19
C GLY A 25 20.73 -16.07 10.00
N GLU A 26 19.41 -16.26 10.04
CA GLU A 26 18.66 -16.80 8.91
C GLU A 26 18.41 -15.74 7.83
N PRO A 27 18.44 -16.13 6.54
CA PRO A 27 18.14 -15.23 5.43
C PRO A 27 16.63 -15.00 5.28
N VAL A 28 16.25 -13.77 4.92
CA VAL A 28 14.85 -13.37 4.68
C VAL A 28 14.69 -12.73 3.31
N GLY A 29 13.61 -13.10 2.63
CA GLY A 29 13.13 -12.44 1.43
C GLY A 29 13.92 -12.82 0.18
N TYR A 30 13.70 -12.04 -0.88
CA TYR A 30 14.20 -12.36 -2.20
C TYR A 30 15.74 -12.25 -2.29
N ASN A 31 16.36 -13.27 -2.88
CA ASN A 31 17.82 -13.36 -3.07
C ASN A 31 18.62 -13.28 -1.75
N GLN A 32 18.01 -13.68 -0.61
CA GLN A 32 18.67 -13.73 0.71
C GLN A 32 19.37 -12.41 1.09
N ALA A 33 18.83 -11.28 0.60
CA ALA A 33 19.50 -9.99 0.70
C ALA A 33 19.49 -9.38 2.11
N TYR A 34 18.73 -9.98 3.02
CA TYR A 34 18.67 -9.61 4.43
C TYR A 34 18.94 -10.84 5.27
N ILE A 35 19.82 -10.68 6.27
CA ILE A 35 20.09 -11.67 7.31
C ILE A 35 19.50 -11.13 8.61
N ALA A 36 18.69 -11.93 9.28
CA ALA A 36 18.07 -11.55 10.54
C ALA A 36 19.14 -11.25 11.61
N LYS A 37 19.10 -10.03 12.17
CA LYS A 37 20.08 -9.57 13.18
C LYS A 37 19.74 -10.05 14.60
N ARG A 38 18.49 -10.46 14.81
CA ARG A 38 17.92 -11.00 16.04
C ARG A 38 16.87 -12.03 15.66
N ASP A 39 16.38 -12.77 16.65
CA ASP A 39 15.16 -13.54 16.48
C ASP A 39 14.03 -12.58 16.14
N SER A 40 13.41 -12.83 15.00
CA SER A 40 12.51 -11.89 14.34
C SER A 40 11.21 -12.54 13.94
N LEU A 41 10.14 -11.76 13.95
CA LEU A 41 8.87 -12.15 13.38
C LEU A 41 8.68 -11.43 12.05
N ILE A 42 8.62 -12.18 10.97
CA ILE A 42 8.55 -11.65 9.61
C ILE A 42 7.16 -11.88 9.03
N GLY A 43 6.51 -10.80 8.61
CA GLY A 43 5.28 -10.84 7.82
C GLY A 43 5.57 -10.85 6.32
N VAL A 44 4.77 -11.58 5.54
CA VAL A 44 4.78 -11.51 4.07
C VAL A 44 3.53 -10.77 3.61
N ILE A 45 3.70 -9.79 2.73
CA ILE A 45 2.59 -9.06 2.10
C ILE A 45 2.62 -9.22 0.57
N PRO A 46 1.45 -9.42 -0.09
CA PRO A 46 1.34 -9.70 -1.52
C PRO A 46 1.36 -8.41 -2.34
N ILE A 47 2.43 -7.64 -2.19
CA ILE A 47 2.67 -6.46 -3.00
C ILE A 47 4.16 -6.32 -3.29
N GLY A 48 4.50 -5.96 -4.53
CA GLY A 48 5.88 -5.83 -4.95
C GLY A 48 6.13 -4.61 -5.81
N TYR A 49 7.30 -4.55 -6.45
CA TYR A 49 7.63 -3.42 -7.31
C TYR A 49 6.71 -3.34 -8.54
N SER A 50 6.16 -4.47 -9.03
CA SER A 50 5.22 -4.48 -10.16
C SER A 50 3.89 -3.78 -9.83
N ASP A 51 3.60 -3.60 -8.54
CA ASP A 51 2.43 -2.92 -8.00
C ASP A 51 2.67 -1.43 -7.72
N GLY A 52 3.91 -0.96 -7.87
CA GLY A 52 4.30 0.42 -7.60
C GLY A 52 5.07 0.63 -6.29
N LEU A 53 5.36 -0.43 -5.54
CA LEU A 53 6.11 -0.33 -4.28
C LEU A 53 7.60 -0.10 -4.53
N GLY A 54 8.18 0.94 -3.92
CA GLY A 54 9.61 1.24 -4.04
C GLY A 54 10.06 1.79 -5.39
N LEU A 55 9.16 1.96 -6.36
CA LEU A 55 9.45 2.62 -7.63
C LEU A 55 9.50 4.14 -7.41
N ALA A 56 10.69 4.72 -7.55
CA ALA A 56 10.88 6.15 -7.75
C ALA A 56 11.12 6.41 -9.25
N PRO A 57 10.55 7.48 -9.83
CA PRO A 57 10.84 7.86 -11.20
C PRO A 57 12.34 8.15 -11.33
N GLU A 58 12.99 7.46 -12.26
CA GLU A 58 14.37 7.73 -12.64
C GLU A 58 14.38 8.97 -13.54
N ASN A 59 14.68 10.13 -12.97
CA ASN A 59 15.10 11.24 -13.82
C ASN A 59 16.62 11.09 -13.98
N HIS A 60 17.15 11.17 -15.21
CA HIS A 60 18.59 11.12 -15.56
C HIS A 60 19.41 12.31 -15.01
N SER A 61 19.10 12.80 -13.81
CA SER A 61 19.86 13.85 -13.14
C SER A 61 20.84 13.23 -12.15
N LEU A 62 22.10 13.62 -12.25
CA LEU A 62 23.18 13.24 -11.33
C LEU A 62 22.80 13.44 -9.85
N ARG A 63 21.97 14.46 -9.55
CA ARG A 63 21.45 14.73 -8.19
C ARG A 63 20.56 13.62 -7.65
N GLN A 64 19.77 12.95 -8.49
CA GLN A 64 18.92 11.84 -8.06
C GLN A 64 19.73 10.57 -7.84
N TYR A 65 20.73 10.31 -8.68
CA TYR A 65 21.69 9.23 -8.45
C TYR A 65 22.38 9.40 -7.10
N LEU A 66 22.93 10.59 -6.83
CA LEU A 66 23.54 10.92 -5.53
C LEU A 66 22.54 10.78 -4.37
N ARG A 67 21.27 11.21 -4.51
CA ARG A 67 20.25 10.98 -3.47
C ARG A 67 19.93 9.51 -3.26
N LYS A 68 19.82 8.70 -4.33
CA LYS A 68 19.58 7.25 -4.23
C LYS A 68 20.76 6.59 -3.51
N THR A 69 21.99 6.94 -3.86
CA THR A 69 23.21 6.47 -3.18
C THR A 69 23.27 6.93 -1.72
N LEU A 70 22.92 8.19 -1.42
CA LEU A 70 22.85 8.70 -0.05
C LEU A 70 21.73 8.05 0.78
N ILE A 71 20.58 7.74 0.19
CA ILE A 71 19.49 6.97 0.83
C ILE A 71 19.91 5.50 1.01
N HIS A 72 20.72 4.94 0.11
CA HIS A 72 21.31 3.62 0.35
C HIS A 72 22.36 3.64 1.48
N LEU A 73 23.08 4.76 1.65
CA LEU A 73 24.04 4.95 2.73
C LEU A 73 23.35 5.17 4.09
N VAL A 74 22.27 5.96 4.11
CA VAL A 74 21.41 6.16 5.29
C VAL A 74 20.38 5.03 5.31
N HIS A 75 20.67 3.95 6.05
CA HIS A 75 19.81 2.75 6.23
C HIS A 75 18.41 3.07 6.78
N ASN A 76 17.55 3.72 6.00
CA ASN A 76 16.16 3.96 6.35
C ASN A 76 15.29 3.06 5.46
N PRO A 77 14.98 1.83 5.90
CA PRO A 77 14.13 0.94 5.13
C PRO A 77 12.79 1.61 4.88
N LEU A 78 12.20 1.32 3.71
CA LEU A 78 10.81 1.70 3.45
C LEU A 78 9.94 1.14 4.59
N GLN A 79 8.98 1.94 5.06
CA GLN A 79 8.13 1.54 6.17
C GLN A 79 6.69 1.43 5.70
N VAL A 80 6.00 0.41 6.22
CA VAL A 80 4.55 0.23 6.11
C VAL A 80 3.93 0.44 7.48
N SER A 81 2.60 0.56 7.54
CA SER A 81 1.89 0.68 8.81
C SER A 81 0.91 -0.46 9.01
N VAL A 82 0.98 -1.11 10.17
CA VAL A 82 0.02 -2.13 10.64
C VAL A 82 -0.62 -1.57 11.90
N ASP A 83 -1.95 -1.42 11.92
CA ASP A 83 -2.69 -0.78 13.03
C ASP A 83 -2.16 0.61 13.47
N GLY A 84 -1.60 1.39 12.53
CA GLY A 84 -0.98 2.69 12.84
C GLY A 84 0.47 2.59 13.35
N ILE A 85 0.97 1.40 13.62
CA ILE A 85 2.34 1.12 14.04
C ILE A 85 3.22 0.94 12.82
N SER A 86 4.41 1.55 12.83
CA SER A 86 5.33 1.52 11.70
C SER A 86 6.17 0.24 11.73
N CYS A 87 6.15 -0.51 10.64
CA CYS A 87 6.90 -1.75 10.46
C CYS A 87 7.83 -1.60 9.25
N PRO A 88 9.15 -1.85 9.39
CA PRO A 88 10.08 -1.71 8.28
C PRO A 88 9.98 -2.88 7.30
N ILE A 89 10.12 -2.58 6.00
CA ILE A 89 10.30 -3.59 4.96
C ILE A 89 11.73 -4.12 5.05
N VAL A 90 11.87 -5.43 5.12
CA VAL A 90 13.16 -6.12 5.18
C VAL A 90 13.42 -6.94 3.91
N GLY A 91 14.69 -7.05 3.53
CA GLY A 91 15.09 -7.70 2.28
C GLY A 91 14.76 -6.90 1.03
N LYS A 92 14.95 -7.53 -0.13
CA LYS A 92 14.58 -6.94 -1.43
C LYS A 92 13.08 -7.07 -1.67
N ILE A 93 12.47 -6.01 -2.19
CA ILE A 93 11.10 -6.04 -2.69
C ILE A 93 11.09 -6.90 -3.96
N ALA A 94 10.36 -8.00 -3.95
CA ALA A 94 10.21 -8.87 -5.12
C ALA A 94 9.15 -8.32 -6.07
N MET A 95 8.88 -9.03 -7.18
CA MET A 95 7.92 -8.57 -8.19
C MET A 95 6.52 -8.39 -7.63
N GLY A 96 6.04 -9.33 -6.80
CA GLY A 96 4.67 -9.33 -6.27
C GLY A 96 4.56 -9.52 -4.75
N MET A 97 5.68 -9.59 -4.03
CA MET A 97 5.68 -9.76 -2.57
C MET A 97 6.85 -9.01 -1.93
N CYS A 98 6.70 -8.66 -0.66
CA CYS A 98 7.82 -8.24 0.18
C CYS A 98 7.62 -8.67 1.63
N CYS A 99 8.70 -8.59 2.40
CA CYS A 99 8.75 -8.99 3.80
C CYS A 99 8.77 -7.74 4.69
N ILE A 100 8.08 -7.81 5.83
CA ILE A 100 8.03 -6.75 6.84
C ILE A 100 8.43 -7.30 8.19
N ASP A 101 9.20 -6.54 8.96
CA ASP A 101 9.55 -6.90 10.34
C ASP A 101 8.39 -6.51 11.28
N LEU A 102 7.83 -7.50 11.95
CA LEU A 102 6.73 -7.38 12.90
C LEU A 102 7.19 -7.63 14.35
N THR A 103 8.49 -7.83 14.58
CA THR A 103 9.04 -8.27 15.87
C THR A 103 8.62 -7.36 17.03
N ASP A 104 8.60 -6.05 16.81
CA ASP A 104 8.25 -5.07 17.85
C ASP A 104 6.75 -4.71 17.87
N HIS A 105 5.92 -5.40 17.08
CA HIS A 105 4.49 -5.10 17.03
C HIS A 105 3.77 -5.69 18.26
N PRO A 106 2.94 -4.93 19.00
CA PRO A 106 2.29 -5.39 20.24
C PRO A 106 1.41 -6.63 20.11
N ARG A 107 0.83 -6.85 18.92
CA ARG A 107 0.00 -8.04 18.61
C ARG A 107 0.78 -9.23 18.04
N ALA A 108 2.11 -9.15 17.93
CA ALA A 108 2.91 -10.26 17.47
C ALA A 108 2.72 -11.50 18.38
N PRO A 109 2.55 -12.73 17.85
CA PRO A 109 2.57 -13.10 16.44
C PRO A 109 1.22 -13.11 15.71
N ASP A 110 0.12 -12.74 16.37
CA ASP A 110 -1.25 -12.80 15.82
C ASP A 110 -1.57 -11.62 14.88
N LEU A 111 -0.88 -11.63 13.74
CA LEU A 111 -0.94 -10.60 12.71
C LEU A 111 -1.33 -11.13 11.34
N TYR A 112 -1.60 -12.43 11.22
CA TYR A 112 -2.12 -13.01 9.99
C TYR A 112 -3.42 -12.30 9.59
N GLY A 113 -3.50 -11.88 8.33
CA GLY A 113 -4.64 -11.15 7.81
C GLY A 113 -4.76 -9.71 8.30
N ALA A 114 -3.85 -9.18 9.12
CA ALA A 114 -3.91 -7.76 9.51
C ALA A 114 -3.79 -6.85 8.28
N VAL A 115 -4.50 -5.71 8.31
CA VAL A 115 -4.48 -4.73 7.22
C VAL A 115 -3.22 -3.90 7.32
N VAL A 116 -2.52 -3.79 6.20
CA VAL A 116 -1.27 -3.03 6.08
C VAL A 116 -1.51 -1.82 5.18
N ASN A 117 -1.24 -0.62 5.68
CA ASN A 117 -1.27 0.62 4.92
C ASN A 117 0.14 0.94 4.38
N ILE A 118 0.20 1.27 3.10
CA ILE A 118 1.44 1.46 2.34
C ILE A 118 1.51 2.88 1.81
N LYS A 119 2.62 3.55 2.11
CA LYS A 119 2.94 4.84 1.49
C LYS A 119 3.53 4.59 0.10
N ALA A 120 2.71 4.71 -0.93
CA ALA A 120 3.13 4.64 -2.33
C ALA A 120 2.88 5.97 -3.06
N ARG A 121 3.45 6.14 -4.27
CA ARG A 121 3.09 7.26 -5.15
C ARG A 121 1.91 6.87 -6.02
N ARG A 122 0.88 7.71 -6.09
CA ARG A 122 -0.34 7.41 -6.84
C ARG A 122 -0.08 7.07 -8.31
N THR A 123 0.91 7.73 -8.92
CA THR A 123 1.33 7.52 -10.30
C THR A 123 2.13 6.24 -10.53
N ALA A 124 2.74 5.68 -9.48
CA ALA A 124 3.49 4.43 -9.54
C ALA A 124 2.59 3.21 -9.34
N VAL A 125 1.42 3.37 -8.71
CA VAL A 125 0.51 2.27 -8.43
C VAL A 125 -0.03 1.67 -9.73
N ASN A 126 0.09 0.35 -9.86
CA ASN A 126 -0.34 -0.36 -11.06
C ASN A 126 -1.87 -0.24 -11.27
N ARG A 127 -2.31 -0.09 -12.52
CA ARG A 127 -3.73 0.01 -12.89
C ARG A 127 -4.55 -1.23 -12.53
N ARG A 128 -3.92 -2.39 -12.39
CA ARG A 128 -4.57 -3.65 -11.99
C ARG A 128 -5.16 -3.60 -10.58
N ILE A 129 -4.61 -2.75 -9.71
CA ILE A 129 -5.06 -2.62 -8.33
C ILE A 129 -6.44 -1.95 -8.32
N PRO A 130 -7.46 -2.56 -7.71
CA PRO A 130 -8.79 -1.99 -7.64
C PRO A 130 -8.76 -0.65 -6.89
N LYS A 131 -9.41 0.36 -7.46
CA LYS A 131 -9.56 1.68 -6.86
C LYS A 131 -10.94 1.78 -6.26
N ILE A 132 -10.97 1.92 -4.94
CA ILE A 132 -12.19 2.04 -4.15
C ILE A 132 -12.38 3.52 -3.83
N TYR A 133 -13.49 4.10 -4.28
CA TYR A 133 -13.83 5.49 -4.01
C TYR A 133 -14.88 5.56 -2.92
N THR A 134 -14.60 6.37 -1.91
CA THR A 134 -15.52 6.63 -0.81
C THR A 134 -15.85 8.12 -0.74
N ILE A 135 -17.08 8.43 -0.33
CA ILE A 135 -17.55 9.78 0.01
C ILE A 135 -18.19 9.68 1.38
N ASN A 136 -17.74 10.47 2.35
CA ASN A 136 -18.22 10.42 3.75
C ASN A 136 -18.21 8.98 4.31
N ASN A 137 -17.10 8.26 4.07
CA ASN A 137 -16.89 6.85 4.43
C ASN A 137 -17.88 5.83 3.82
N LYS A 138 -18.74 6.25 2.87
CA LYS A 138 -19.60 5.35 2.10
C LYS A 138 -18.94 4.99 0.79
N LEU A 139 -18.92 3.70 0.46
CA LEU A 139 -18.51 3.20 -0.84
C LEU A 139 -19.44 3.75 -1.92
N VAL A 140 -18.89 4.39 -2.96
CA VAL A 140 -19.69 4.98 -4.04
C VAL A 140 -19.33 4.45 -5.42
N LEU A 141 -18.08 4.00 -5.61
CA LEU A 141 -17.60 3.53 -6.90
C LEU A 141 -16.39 2.62 -6.69
N ILE A 142 -16.32 1.54 -7.47
CA ILE A 142 -15.13 0.69 -7.61
C ILE A 142 -14.70 0.78 -9.07
N HIS A 143 -13.42 1.07 -9.31
CA HIS A 143 -12.81 0.96 -10.63
C HIS A 143 -11.82 -0.20 -10.60
N TRP A 144 -12.08 -1.22 -11.42
CA TRP A 144 -11.27 -2.43 -11.48
C TRP A 144 -11.33 -3.04 -12.87
N GLN A 145 -10.18 -3.50 -13.39
CA GLN A 145 -10.04 -4.09 -14.73
C GLN A 145 -10.63 -3.21 -15.85
N GLU A 146 -10.37 -1.89 -15.78
CA GLU A 146 -10.90 -0.89 -16.75
C GLU A 146 -12.44 -0.80 -16.79
N ARG A 147 -13.13 -1.37 -15.79
CA ARG A 147 -14.58 -1.32 -15.62
C ARG A 147 -14.96 -0.55 -14.35
N TYR A 148 -16.16 0.02 -14.37
CA TYR A 148 -16.70 0.80 -13.27
C TYR A 148 -17.88 0.07 -12.64
N TRP A 149 -17.88 -0.02 -11.32
CA TRP A 149 -18.89 -0.75 -10.57
C TRP A 149 -19.49 0.14 -9.50
N GLN A 150 -20.82 0.23 -9.50
CA GLN A 150 -21.57 0.93 -8.46
C GLN A 150 -22.06 -0.06 -7.41
N PRO A 151 -21.80 0.19 -6.12
CA PRO A 151 -22.40 -0.60 -5.05
C PRO A 151 -23.91 -0.33 -4.96
N MET A 152 -24.69 -1.39 -4.78
CA MET A 152 -26.13 -1.34 -4.56
C MET A 152 -26.46 -2.16 -3.32
N SER A 153 -27.34 -1.65 -2.46
CA SER A 153 -27.86 -2.43 -1.32
C SER A 153 -29.28 -2.88 -1.65
N ARG A 154 -29.54 -4.17 -1.51
CA ARG A 154 -30.87 -4.77 -1.67
C ARG A 154 -31.01 -5.90 -0.66
N ASP A 155 -32.07 -5.86 0.14
CA ASP A 155 -32.41 -6.90 1.13
C ASP A 155 -31.25 -7.20 2.12
N GLY A 156 -30.52 -6.15 2.54
CA GLY A 156 -29.36 -6.28 3.43
C GLY A 156 -28.07 -6.81 2.78
N LEU A 157 -28.12 -7.18 1.50
CA LEU A 157 -26.97 -7.63 0.72
C LEU A 157 -26.41 -6.49 -0.13
N VAL A 158 -25.09 -6.50 -0.31
CA VAL A 158 -24.38 -5.54 -1.17
C VAL A 158 -24.02 -6.21 -2.49
N TYR A 159 -24.53 -5.64 -3.58
CA TYR A 159 -24.25 -6.06 -4.94
C TYR A 159 -23.43 -4.98 -5.65
N VAL A 160 -22.80 -5.37 -6.77
CA VAL A 160 -22.12 -4.44 -7.66
C VAL A 160 -22.74 -4.49 -9.04
N LYS A 161 -23.05 -3.32 -9.59
CA LYS A 161 -23.57 -3.17 -10.96
C LYS A 161 -22.53 -2.49 -11.82
N GLU A 162 -22.21 -3.07 -12.97
CA GLU A 162 -21.34 -2.43 -13.96
C GLU A 162 -22.05 -1.18 -14.53
N ILE A 163 -21.31 -0.08 -14.64
CA ILE A 163 -21.80 1.21 -15.14
C ILE A 163 -20.84 1.79 -16.17
N SER A 164 -21.33 2.72 -17.00
CA SER A 164 -20.50 3.42 -17.97
C SER A 164 -19.57 4.45 -17.31
N LEU A 165 -18.49 4.81 -18.01
CA LEU A 165 -17.58 5.89 -17.59
C LEU A 165 -18.33 7.21 -17.32
N ARG A 166 -19.32 7.54 -18.16
CA ARG A 166 -20.12 8.76 -18.01
C ARG A 166 -20.87 8.78 -16.68
N ALA A 167 -21.53 7.67 -16.34
CA ALA A 167 -22.22 7.52 -15.05
C ALA A 167 -21.25 7.59 -13.87
N ALA A 168 -20.07 6.95 -13.97
CA ALA A 168 -19.03 6.99 -12.94
C ALA A 168 -18.53 8.42 -12.68
N VAL A 169 -18.30 9.21 -13.74
CA VAL A 169 -17.91 10.62 -13.63
C VAL A 169 -19.00 11.45 -12.96
N GLU A 170 -20.28 11.22 -13.27
CA GLU A 170 -21.39 11.92 -12.61
C GLU A 170 -21.46 11.62 -11.10
N ILE A 171 -21.28 10.36 -10.69
CA ILE A 171 -21.22 9.97 -9.27
C ILE A 171 -20.11 10.74 -8.55
N LEU A 172 -18.91 10.81 -9.15
CA LEU A 172 -17.77 11.50 -8.54
C LEU A 172 -17.91 13.03 -8.55
N LYS A 173 -18.60 13.62 -9.54
CA LYS A 173 -18.87 15.06 -9.60
C LYS A 173 -19.83 15.54 -8.51
N ARG A 174 -20.77 14.69 -8.08
CA ARG A 174 -21.68 15.00 -6.96
C ARG A 174 -20.95 15.27 -5.64
N ARG A 175 -19.65 14.94 -5.54
CA ARG A 175 -18.76 15.32 -4.45
C ARG A 175 -18.70 16.83 -4.21
N ASN A 176 -18.84 17.66 -5.25
CA ASN A 176 -18.80 19.12 -5.11
C ASN A 176 -20.10 19.75 -4.60
N LEU A 177 -21.18 18.99 -4.44
CA LEU A 177 -22.48 19.52 -3.98
C LEU A 177 -22.71 19.37 -2.47
N TYR A 178 -21.80 18.70 -1.76
CA TYR A 178 -21.91 18.45 -0.31
C TYR A 178 -20.69 18.94 0.49
N GLY A 179 -19.91 19.86 -0.09
CA GLY A 179 -18.79 20.52 0.57
C GLY A 179 -19.08 22.01 0.79
N SER A 180 -19.89 22.30 1.80
CA SER A 180 -19.95 23.58 2.52
C SER A 180 -19.41 23.37 3.92
#